data_AF-A0A1G8F862-F1
#
_entry.id   AF-A0A1G8F862-F1
#
_cell.length_a   1.000
_cell.length_b   1.000
_cell.length_c   1.000
_cell.angle_alpha   90.00
_cell.angle_beta   90.00
_cell.angle_gamma   90.00
#
_symmetry.space_group_name_H-M   'P 1'
#
loop_
_entity.id
_entity.type
_entity.pdbx_description
1 polymer ?
#
loop_
_entity_poly.entity_id
_entity_poly.type
_entity_poly.pdbx_seq_one_letter_code
_entity_poly.pdbx_strand_id
1 'polypeptide(L)'
;MKVHFLLIIVCLFAACKSKPSDKDAHSLKVKHVKVLASSYKNTIKIKAAGIDTSNTDSEPAYANYYILIADTGINYYTLRNRMFALNKLSGIPIDTMERGYNKAKDLIALSDKDEDEIYAGEYYPRRFPSKTLSLEYLENYQFDTSPKTIALVAGIYENKNSADSALQVIDKVKTAFVFKGRVYVGCMH
;
A
#
# COMPACT_ATOMS: atom_id res chain seq x y z
N MET A 1 36.47 17.42 -41.70
CA MET A 1 35.56 18.40 -41.08
C MET A 1 34.16 18.17 -41.62
N LYS A 2 33.20 18.00 -40.70
CA LYS A 2 31.80 18.43 -40.78
C LYS A 2 30.96 18.09 -42.03
N VAL A 3 29.88 17.37 -41.73
CA VAL A 3 28.52 17.59 -42.25
C VAL A 3 28.37 17.29 -43.73
N HIS A 4 27.82 16.11 -44.07
CA HIS A 4 26.90 15.91 -45.21
C HIS A 4 26.41 14.46 -45.19
N PHE A 5 25.35 14.14 -44.44
CA PHE A 5 24.48 12.99 -44.74
C PHE A 5 23.18 13.11 -43.94
N LEU A 6 22.48 14.23 -44.13
CA LEU A 6 21.14 14.45 -43.61
C LEU A 6 20.27 14.93 -44.78
N LEU A 7 19.85 14.00 -45.64
CA LEU A 7 18.84 14.26 -46.67
C LEU A 7 18.35 13.01 -47.43
N ILE A 8 18.06 11.90 -46.75
CA ILE A 8 17.21 10.84 -47.33
C ILE A 8 16.36 10.25 -46.20
N ILE A 9 15.11 9.91 -46.49
CA ILE A 9 14.08 9.31 -45.61
C ILE A 9 13.13 10.33 -44.93
N VAL A 10 12.62 11.25 -45.74
CA VAL A 10 11.24 11.76 -45.61
C VAL A 10 10.48 11.21 -46.82
N CYS A 11 9.79 10.07 -46.68
CA CYS A 11 8.85 9.53 -47.68
C CYS A 11 8.11 8.26 -47.16
N LEU A 12 7.43 8.36 -46.01
CA LEU A 12 6.43 7.36 -45.60
C LEU A 12 5.18 8.04 -45.01
N PHE A 13 4.54 8.88 -45.83
CA PHE A 13 3.12 9.22 -45.66
C PHE A 13 2.39 8.79 -46.93
N ALA A 14 1.78 7.60 -46.91
CA ALA A 14 0.58 7.28 -47.70
C ALA A 14 0.01 5.91 -47.30
N ALA A 15 -1.32 5.88 -47.18
CA ALA A 15 -2.22 4.73 -46.96
C ALA A 15 -2.33 4.25 -45.50
N CYS A 16 -3.50 4.25 -44.86
CA CYS A 16 -4.76 3.73 -45.37
C CYS A 16 -6.01 4.52 -44.96
N LYS A 17 -6.99 4.39 -45.86
CA LYS A 17 -8.32 4.98 -45.93
C LYS A 17 -9.21 4.67 -44.72
N SER A 18 -10.06 5.64 -44.41
CA SER A 18 -11.24 5.55 -43.54
C SER A 18 -12.28 4.56 -44.08
N LYS A 19 -12.77 3.68 -43.21
CA LYS A 19 -13.97 2.86 -43.44
C LYS A 19 -15.12 3.47 -42.61
N PRO A 20 -16.25 3.88 -43.22
CA PRO A 20 -17.45 4.21 -42.45
C PRO A 20 -18.12 2.90 -42.04
N SER A 21 -18.34 2.72 -40.73
CA SER A 21 -19.16 1.63 -40.20
C SER A 21 -20.55 2.16 -39.88
N ASP A 22 -21.51 1.36 -40.29
CA ASP A 22 -22.93 1.62 -40.33
C ASP A 22 -23.57 1.90 -38.97
N LYS A 23 -24.70 2.59 -39.04
CA LYS A 23 -25.58 2.91 -37.91
C LYS A 23 -26.22 1.63 -37.39
N ASP A 24 -26.02 1.33 -36.11
CA ASP A 24 -26.95 0.51 -35.35
C ASP A 24 -27.41 1.25 -34.09
N ALA A 25 -28.64 1.73 -34.20
CA ALA A 25 -29.43 2.25 -33.11
C ALA A 25 -29.87 1.06 -32.23
N HIS A 26 -29.15 0.81 -31.14
CA HIS A 26 -29.67 -0.02 -30.06
C HIS A 26 -30.26 0.86 -28.97
N SER A 27 -31.56 1.09 -29.08
CA SER A 27 -32.38 1.65 -28.00
C SER A 27 -32.37 0.67 -26.82
N LEU A 28 -31.65 1.01 -25.75
CA LEU A 28 -31.86 0.34 -24.47
C LEU A 28 -33.09 0.94 -23.81
N LYS A 29 -34.20 0.20 -23.92
CA LYS A 29 -35.44 0.42 -23.17
C LYS A 29 -35.11 0.44 -21.68
N VAL A 30 -35.21 1.62 -21.07
CA VAL A 30 -35.25 1.77 -19.61
C VAL A 30 -36.52 1.07 -19.12
N LYS A 31 -36.37 -0.08 -18.46
CA LYS A 31 -37.48 -0.71 -17.73
C LYS A 31 -37.74 0.14 -16.48
N HIS A 32 -38.91 0.78 -16.44
CA HIS A 32 -39.44 1.41 -15.25
C HIS A 32 -39.55 0.36 -14.14
N VAL A 33 -38.74 0.50 -13.09
CA VAL A 33 -38.90 -0.28 -11.86
C VAL A 33 -40.14 0.24 -11.16
N LYS A 34 -41.15 -0.62 -11.03
CA LYS A 34 -42.38 -0.34 -10.29
C LYS A 34 -42.04 -0.38 -8.80
N VAL A 35 -41.83 0.79 -8.19
CA VAL A 35 -41.65 0.91 -6.74
C VAL A 35 -42.98 0.56 -6.08
N LEU A 36 -43.00 -0.55 -5.33
CA LEU A 36 -44.10 -0.87 -4.43
C LEU A 36 -44.02 0.06 -3.22
N ALA A 37 -45.12 0.76 -2.94
CA ALA A 37 -45.24 1.56 -1.73
C ALA A 37 -45.15 0.65 -0.49
N SER A 38 -44.11 0.80 0.33
CA SER A 38 -44.08 0.15 1.64
C SER A 38 -45.02 0.90 2.58
N SER A 39 -46.23 0.37 2.73
CA SER A 39 -47.08 0.71 3.86
C SER A 39 -46.56 -0.03 5.08
N TYR A 40 -45.78 0.63 5.92
CA TYR A 40 -45.51 0.15 7.27
C TYR A 40 -46.08 1.14 8.29
N LYS A 41 -47.36 0.94 8.63
CA LYS A 41 -47.86 1.34 9.94
C LYS A 41 -47.70 0.14 10.86
N ASN A 42 -46.69 0.19 11.73
CA ASN A 42 -46.70 -0.64 12.92
C ASN A 42 -46.34 0.24 14.12
N THR A 43 -47.37 0.62 14.86
CA THR A 43 -47.26 1.29 16.15
C THR A 43 -46.80 0.25 17.17
N ILE A 44 -45.50 0.21 17.46
CA ILE A 44 -44.98 -0.53 18.61
C ILE A 44 -44.73 0.49 19.73
N LYS A 45 -45.46 0.33 20.83
CA LYS A 45 -45.24 1.00 22.12
C LYS A 45 -43.77 0.85 22.51
N ILE A 46 -43.04 1.97 22.52
CA ILE A 46 -41.68 2.02 23.06
C ILE A 46 -41.79 1.90 24.57
N LYS A 47 -41.45 0.72 25.11
CA LYS A 47 -40.97 0.60 26.49
C LYS A 47 -39.48 0.92 26.42
N ALA A 48 -39.03 1.93 27.18
CA ALA A 48 -37.63 2.27 27.28
C ALA A 48 -36.84 1.05 27.77
N ALA A 49 -36.22 0.32 26.85
CA ALA A 49 -35.18 -0.63 27.15
C ALA A 49 -33.91 0.20 27.30
N GLY A 50 -33.26 0.12 28.46
CA GLY A 50 -31.90 0.64 28.61
C GLY A 50 -31.05 0.07 27.49
N ILE A 51 -30.46 0.94 26.69
CA ILE A 51 -29.48 0.56 25.69
C ILE A 51 -28.28 0.08 26.50
N ASP A 52 -28.17 -1.23 26.65
CA ASP A 52 -26.95 -1.86 27.10
C ASP A 52 -25.95 -1.79 25.95
N THR A 53 -25.03 -0.82 26.01
CA THR A 53 -23.91 -0.68 25.07
C THR A 53 -22.79 -1.70 25.31
N SER A 54 -23.02 -2.75 26.11
CA SER A 54 -21.99 -3.73 26.48
C SER A 54 -21.45 -4.58 25.33
N ASN A 55 -22.09 -4.58 24.16
CA ASN A 55 -21.54 -5.17 22.93
C ASN A 55 -21.29 -4.08 21.90
N THR A 56 -20.25 -3.28 22.14
CA THR A 56 -19.52 -2.71 21.00
C THR A 56 -18.71 -3.86 20.45
N ASP A 57 -19.14 -4.46 19.34
CA ASP A 57 -18.31 -5.36 18.54
C ASP A 57 -17.08 -4.53 18.13
N SER A 58 -16.05 -4.54 18.98
CA SER A 58 -14.78 -3.87 18.71
C SER A 58 -14.18 -4.63 17.54
N GLU A 59 -14.28 -4.05 16.35
CA GLU A 59 -13.47 -4.46 15.21
C GLU A 59 -12.04 -4.71 15.71
N PRO A 60 -11.43 -5.87 15.40
CA PRO A 60 -10.12 -6.17 15.93
C PRO A 60 -9.17 -5.07 15.45
N ALA A 61 -8.61 -4.31 16.40
CA ALA A 61 -7.66 -3.24 16.10
C ALA A 61 -6.35 -3.75 15.45
N TYR A 62 -6.28 -5.04 15.14
CA TYR A 62 -5.16 -5.71 14.49
C TYR A 62 -5.63 -6.60 13.35
N ALA A 63 -4.90 -6.56 12.24
CA ALA A 63 -5.02 -7.49 11.13
C ALA A 63 -3.79 -8.42 11.08
N ASN A 64 -3.98 -9.60 10.51
CA ASN A 64 -2.86 -10.49 10.22
C ASN A 64 -2.42 -10.30 8.76
N TYR A 65 -1.15 -10.00 8.56
CA TYR A 65 -0.55 -9.88 7.23
C TYR A 65 0.69 -10.78 7.10
N TYR A 66 1.07 -11.07 5.87
CA TYR A 66 2.33 -11.72 5.54
C TYR A 66 3.34 -10.64 5.18
N ILE A 67 4.36 -10.49 6.01
CA ILE A 67 5.37 -9.45 5.88
C ILE A 67 6.59 -10.06 5.20
N LEU A 68 6.96 -9.53 4.05
CA LEU A 68 8.19 -9.90 3.35
C LEU A 68 9.31 -8.97 3.79
N ILE A 69 10.32 -9.51 4.45
CA ILE A 69 11.53 -8.80 4.86
C ILE A 69 12.66 -9.21 3.93
N ALA A 70 13.39 -8.24 3.39
CA ALA A 70 14.59 -8.51 2.61
C ALA A 70 15.84 -8.56 3.50
N ASP A 71 15.88 -7.75 4.57
CA ASP A 71 17.00 -7.68 5.50
C ASP A 71 16.60 -6.97 6.80
N THR A 72 17.42 -7.09 7.85
CA THR A 72 17.24 -6.40 9.13
C THR A 72 18.55 -5.82 9.66
N GLY A 73 18.49 -4.82 10.53
CA GLY A 73 19.67 -4.28 11.20
C GLY A 73 19.35 -3.01 11.99
N ILE A 74 20.39 -2.39 12.54
CA ILE A 74 20.25 -1.16 13.36
C ILE A 74 20.71 0.10 12.63
N ASN A 75 21.44 -0.04 11.52
CA ASN A 75 21.97 1.10 10.78
C ASN A 75 21.04 1.46 9.61
N TYR A 76 20.34 2.58 9.76
CA TYR A 76 19.43 3.10 8.74
C TYR A 76 20.08 3.28 7.37
N TYR A 77 21.28 3.88 7.31
CA TYR A 77 21.95 4.19 6.04
C TYR A 77 22.41 2.92 5.31
N THR A 78 22.87 1.91 6.04
CA THR A 78 23.20 0.60 5.47
C THR A 78 21.96 -0.04 4.83
N LEU A 79 20.82 -0.07 5.55
CA LEU A 79 19.59 -0.64 5.01
C LEU A 79 19.00 0.20 3.88
N ARG A 80 19.12 1.53 3.92
CA ARG A 80 18.69 2.43 2.83
C ARG A 80 19.48 2.16 1.55
N ASN A 81 20.78 1.95 1.65
CA ASN A 81 21.59 1.59 0.48
C ASN A 81 21.18 0.22 -0.09
N ARG A 82 20.90 -0.76 0.78
CA ARG A 82 20.34 -2.07 0.38
C ARG A 82 18.97 -1.93 -0.27
N MET A 83 18.11 -1.05 0.24
CA MET A 83 16.80 -0.74 -0.34
C MET A 83 16.93 -0.23 -1.78
N PHE A 84 17.85 0.70 -2.04
CA PHE A 84 18.09 1.19 -3.41
C PHE A 84 18.67 0.13 -4.33
N ALA A 85 19.61 -0.67 -3.83
CA ALA A 85 20.17 -1.78 -4.59
C ALA A 85 19.07 -2.79 -4.96
N LEU A 86 18.17 -3.09 -4.01
CA LEU A 86 17.05 -3.99 -4.21
C LEU A 86 16.04 -3.41 -5.20
N ASN A 87 15.65 -2.14 -5.07
CA ASN A 87 14.79 -1.45 -6.04
C ASN A 87 15.34 -1.56 -7.47
N LYS A 88 16.64 -1.33 -7.65
CA LYS A 88 17.31 -1.46 -8.96
C LYS A 88 17.29 -2.89 -9.48
N LEU A 89 17.42 -3.88 -8.61
CA LEU A 89 17.48 -5.30 -8.97
C LEU A 89 16.11 -5.88 -9.32
N SER A 90 15.08 -5.56 -8.52
CA SER A 90 13.76 -6.19 -8.57
C SER A 90 12.69 -5.34 -9.25
N GLY A 91 12.92 -4.03 -9.38
CA GLY A 91 11.92 -3.07 -9.84
C GLY A 91 10.82 -2.77 -8.83
N ILE A 92 10.90 -3.29 -7.59
CA ILE A 92 9.90 -3.00 -6.55
C ILE A 92 10.00 -1.51 -6.18
N PRO A 93 8.91 -0.72 -6.30
CA PRO A 93 8.94 0.72 -6.01
C PRO A 93 9.26 0.99 -4.55
N ILE A 94 9.90 2.13 -4.27
CA ILE A 94 10.15 2.60 -2.91
C ILE A 94 9.03 3.56 -2.52
N ASP A 95 8.47 3.37 -1.33
CA ASP A 95 7.55 4.31 -0.71
C ASP A 95 7.91 4.43 0.77
N THR A 96 8.41 5.60 1.16
CA THR A 96 8.80 5.87 2.55
C THR A 96 7.66 6.44 3.38
N MET A 97 6.50 6.75 2.78
CA MET A 97 5.44 7.57 3.39
C MET A 97 6.00 8.89 3.93
N GLU A 98 6.85 9.53 3.11
CA GLU A 98 7.52 10.81 3.43
C GLU A 98 8.45 10.79 4.65
N ARG A 99 8.66 9.61 5.25
CA ARG A 99 9.58 9.44 6.37
C ARG A 99 11.04 9.44 5.93
N GLY A 100 11.90 9.96 6.79
CA GLY A 100 13.36 9.93 6.69
C GLY A 100 14.00 9.70 8.05
N TYR A 101 15.30 9.44 8.10
CA TYR A 101 15.98 9.29 9.40
C TYR A 101 16.33 10.66 9.97
N ASN A 102 15.74 11.00 11.12
CA ASN A 102 16.04 12.17 11.91
C ASN A 102 17.25 11.87 12.81
N LYS A 103 18.40 12.46 12.49
CA LYS A 103 19.64 12.26 13.27
C LYS A 103 19.58 12.84 14.68
N ALA A 104 18.82 13.91 14.89
CA ALA A 104 18.72 14.57 16.19
C ALA A 104 17.89 13.71 17.16
N LYS A 105 16.82 13.07 16.68
CA LYS A 105 15.96 12.18 17.45
C LYS A 105 16.41 10.71 17.44
N ASP A 106 17.36 10.35 16.58
CA ASP A 106 17.80 8.96 16.36
C ASP A 106 16.62 8.03 16.04
N LEU A 107 15.76 8.44 15.10
CA LEU A 107 14.61 7.65 14.66
C LEU A 107 14.19 7.92 13.20
N ILE A 108 13.49 6.96 12.60
CA ILE A 108 12.80 7.14 11.30
C ILE A 108 11.54 7.97 11.58
N ALA A 109 11.46 9.18 11.06
CA ALA A 109 10.45 10.17 11.40
C ALA A 109 9.79 10.75 10.15
N LEU A 110 8.56 11.23 10.30
CA LEU A 110 8.03 12.28 9.43
C LEU A 110 8.82 13.59 9.60
N SER A 111 8.54 14.56 8.74
CA SER A 111 9.09 15.91 8.88
C SER A 111 8.65 16.53 10.20
N ASP A 112 9.52 17.33 10.86
CA ASP A 112 9.11 18.14 12.01
C ASP A 112 8.10 19.26 11.61
N LYS A 113 7.85 19.41 10.31
CA LYS A 113 6.88 20.36 9.71
C LYS A 113 5.74 19.63 8.99
N ASP A 114 5.47 18.39 9.38
CA ASP A 114 4.31 17.66 8.86
C ASP A 114 3.02 18.43 9.13
N GLU A 115 2.03 18.28 8.25
CA GLU A 115 0.72 18.93 8.43
C GLU A 115 -0.08 18.32 9.59
N ASP A 116 0.19 17.05 9.88
CA ASP A 116 -0.32 16.36 11.05
C ASP A 116 0.55 16.68 12.27
N GLU A 117 0.11 17.67 13.05
CA GLU A 117 0.82 18.11 14.26
C GLU A 117 1.04 16.97 15.28
N ILE A 118 0.21 15.92 15.28
CA ILE A 118 0.33 14.79 16.22
C ILE A 118 1.50 13.90 15.83
N TYR A 119 1.77 13.73 14.54
CA TYR A 119 2.84 12.87 14.03
C TYR A 119 4.06 13.61 13.49
N ALA A 120 4.05 14.95 13.51
CA ALA A 120 5.19 15.78 13.12
C ALA A 120 6.46 15.41 13.89
N GLY A 121 7.49 14.97 13.16
CA GLY A 121 8.75 14.52 13.72
C GLY A 121 8.70 13.16 14.44
N GLU A 122 7.58 12.44 14.39
CA GLU A 122 7.40 11.15 15.02
C GLU A 122 7.43 10.00 13.99
N TYR A 123 7.55 8.77 14.47
CA TYR A 123 7.44 7.60 13.61
C TYR A 123 5.97 7.24 13.36
N TYR A 124 5.57 7.21 12.10
CA TYR A 124 4.24 6.77 11.67
C TYR A 124 4.33 5.42 10.95
N PRO A 125 3.91 4.27 11.53
CA PRO A 125 4.09 2.95 10.92
C PRO A 125 3.26 2.71 9.65
N ARG A 126 3.79 1.89 8.74
CA ARG A 126 3.01 1.34 7.62
C ARG A 126 2.13 0.19 8.13
N ARG A 127 0.81 0.34 7.98
CA ARG A 127 -0.18 -0.58 8.60
C ARG A 127 -1.06 -1.34 7.62
N PHE A 128 -0.97 -1.03 6.33
CA PHE A 128 -1.83 -1.60 5.29
C PHE A 128 -1.01 -2.36 4.23
N PRO A 129 -1.65 -3.28 3.49
CA PRO A 129 -1.00 -3.99 2.40
C PRO A 129 -0.31 -3.04 1.42
N SER A 130 0.93 -3.37 1.07
CA SER A 130 1.72 -2.58 0.13
C SER A 130 2.74 -3.47 -0.58
N LYS A 131 2.97 -3.20 -1.86
CA LYS A 131 3.99 -3.88 -2.68
C LYS A 131 5.18 -2.97 -2.94
N THR A 132 5.58 -2.22 -1.91
CA THR A 132 6.67 -1.24 -1.94
C THR A 132 7.79 -1.65 -1.01
N LEU A 133 8.99 -1.17 -1.28
CA LEU A 133 10.10 -1.20 -0.34
C LEU A 133 9.95 -0.06 0.66
N SER A 134 10.16 -0.35 1.95
CA SER A 134 10.25 0.67 3.00
C SER A 134 11.18 0.24 4.13
N LEU A 135 11.60 1.20 4.95
CA LEU A 135 12.34 0.96 6.19
C LEU A 135 11.39 1.19 7.36
N GLU A 136 11.21 0.18 8.19
CA GLU A 136 10.21 0.15 9.26
C GLU A 136 10.83 -0.41 10.54
N TYR A 137 10.26 -0.10 11.70
CA TYR A 137 10.67 -0.80 12.92
C TYR A 137 9.97 -2.17 13.00
N LEU A 138 10.77 -3.22 13.17
CA LEU A 138 10.32 -4.61 13.13
C LEU A 138 9.27 -4.92 14.21
N GLU A 139 9.35 -4.22 15.34
CA GLU A 139 8.43 -4.36 16.48
C GLU A 139 6.96 -4.06 16.12
N ASN A 140 6.70 -3.33 15.04
CA ASN A 140 5.34 -3.07 14.56
C ASN A 140 4.68 -4.29 13.89
N TYR A 141 5.47 -5.33 13.60
CA TYR A 141 5.02 -6.52 12.88
C TYR A 141 5.22 -7.79 13.68
N GLN A 142 6.25 -7.84 14.53
CA GLN A 142 6.66 -9.01 15.29
C GLN A 142 6.89 -8.64 16.77
N PHE A 143 6.29 -9.42 17.67
CA PHE A 143 6.53 -9.28 19.10
C PHE A 143 7.95 -9.69 19.48
N ASP A 144 8.44 -9.20 20.62
CA ASP A 144 9.72 -9.57 21.25
C ASP A 144 10.97 -9.30 20.41
N THR A 145 10.95 -8.28 19.55
CA THR A 145 12.14 -7.81 18.84
C THR A 145 12.87 -6.72 19.60
N SER A 146 14.19 -6.63 19.43
CA SER A 146 14.97 -5.56 20.07
C SER A 146 14.47 -4.19 19.62
N PRO A 147 14.29 -3.23 20.55
CA PRO A 147 13.89 -1.87 20.22
C PRO A 147 14.79 -1.29 19.13
N LYS A 148 14.21 -0.52 18.21
CA LYS A 148 14.91 0.09 17.06
C LYS A 148 15.48 -0.89 16.02
N THR A 149 15.16 -2.19 16.07
CA THR A 149 15.49 -3.09 14.94
C THR A 149 14.76 -2.60 13.70
N ILE A 150 15.51 -2.17 12.69
CA ILE A 150 14.97 -1.71 11.40
C ILE A 150 14.86 -2.93 10.48
N ALA A 151 13.71 -3.07 9.84
CA ALA A 151 13.46 -4.03 8.79
C ALA A 151 13.41 -3.32 7.44
N LEU A 152 14.12 -3.89 6.45
CA LEU A 152 13.88 -3.59 5.04
C LEU A 152 12.68 -4.42 4.59
N VAL A 153 11.49 -3.82 4.67
CA VAL A 153 10.25 -4.43 4.23
C VAL A 153 10.21 -4.37 2.70
N ALA A 154 9.96 -5.51 2.06
CA ALA A 154 9.75 -5.63 0.62
C ALA A 154 8.29 -5.94 0.23
N GLY A 155 7.39 -5.88 1.22
CA GLY A 155 5.95 -5.81 1.02
C GLY A 155 5.16 -6.35 2.21
N ILE A 156 3.90 -5.94 2.27
CA ILE A 156 2.89 -6.38 3.22
C ILE A 156 1.74 -6.96 2.41
N TYR A 157 1.43 -8.23 2.65
CA TYR A 157 0.52 -9.02 1.81
C TYR A 157 -0.63 -9.59 2.63
N GLU A 158 -1.83 -9.59 2.07
CA GLU A 158 -3.02 -10.14 2.73
C GLU A 158 -2.99 -11.67 2.83
N ASN A 159 -2.31 -12.34 1.88
CA ASN A 159 -2.28 -13.79 1.81
C ASN A 159 -0.88 -14.33 1.55
N LYS A 160 -0.62 -15.54 2.07
CA LYS A 160 0.67 -16.22 2.00
C LYS A 160 1.16 -16.38 0.56
N ASN A 161 0.28 -16.81 -0.34
CA ASN A 161 0.65 -17.11 -1.73
C ASN A 161 1.23 -15.88 -2.43
N SER A 162 0.65 -14.71 -2.21
CA SER A 162 1.17 -13.46 -2.78
C SER A 162 2.52 -13.05 -2.17
N ALA A 163 2.73 -13.28 -0.87
CA ALA A 163 4.02 -13.04 -0.22
C ALA A 163 5.10 -14.02 -0.72
N ASP A 164 4.77 -15.31 -0.85
CA ASP A 164 5.68 -16.34 -1.37
C ASP A 164 6.05 -16.04 -2.83
N SER A 165 5.09 -15.59 -3.64
CA SER A 165 5.33 -15.17 -5.03
C SER A 165 6.29 -13.97 -5.09
N ALA A 166 6.13 -13.01 -4.18
CA ALA A 166 7.02 -11.85 -4.10
C ALA A 166 8.41 -12.22 -3.57
N LEU A 167 8.53 -13.17 -2.65
CA LEU A 167 9.81 -13.69 -2.17
C LEU A 167 10.63 -14.28 -3.33
N GLN A 168 9.99 -14.97 -4.28
CA GLN A 168 10.66 -15.51 -5.47
C GLN A 168 11.29 -14.42 -6.36
N VAL A 169 10.71 -13.21 -6.39
CA VAL A 169 11.28 -12.07 -7.15
C VAL A 169 12.61 -11.60 -6.54
N ILE A 170 12.82 -11.84 -5.25
CA ILE A 170 14.03 -11.43 -4.52
C ILE A 170 14.81 -12.63 -3.95
N ASP A 171 14.66 -13.82 -4.56
CA ASP A 171 15.23 -15.09 -4.09
C ASP A 171 16.76 -15.08 -3.88
N LYS A 172 17.48 -14.25 -4.63
CA LYS A 172 18.93 -14.04 -4.50
C LYS A 172 19.32 -13.32 -3.21
N VAL A 173 18.37 -12.67 -2.54
CA VAL A 173 18.57 -12.03 -1.23
C VAL A 173 18.47 -13.10 -0.15
N LYS A 174 19.61 -13.67 0.25
CA LYS A 174 19.68 -14.78 1.21
C LYS A 174 19.09 -14.47 2.60
N THR A 175 19.04 -13.19 2.95
CA THR A 175 18.46 -12.70 4.20
C THR A 175 16.95 -12.50 4.11
N ALA A 176 16.34 -12.72 2.95
CA ALA A 176 14.91 -12.50 2.78
C ALA A 176 14.08 -13.63 3.39
N PHE A 177 13.00 -13.26 4.08
CA PHE A 177 12.07 -14.20 4.67
C PHE A 177 10.66 -13.60 4.75
N VAL A 178 9.67 -14.47 4.87
CA VAL A 178 8.26 -14.11 5.10
C VAL A 178 7.83 -14.64 6.45
N PHE A 179 7.10 -13.83 7.20
CA PHE A 179 6.39 -14.28 8.40
C PHE A 179 4.98 -13.71 8.46
N LYS A 180 4.11 -14.35 9.24
CA LYS A 180 2.78 -13.82 9.54
C LYS A 180 2.89 -12.85 10.71
N GLY A 181 2.72 -11.56 10.45
CA GLY A 181 2.75 -10.49 11.44
C GLY A 181 1.35 -10.05 11.88
N ARG A 182 1.26 -9.53 13.10
CA ARG A 182 0.02 -8.95 13.67
C ARG A 182 0.18 -7.42 13.67
N VAL A 183 -0.52 -6.74 12.77
CA VAL A 183 -0.33 -5.32 12.48
C VAL A 183 -1.49 -4.52 13.02
N TYR A 184 -1.22 -3.44 13.76
CA TYR A 184 -2.26 -2.55 14.25
C TYR A 184 -2.94 -1.83 13.07
N VAL A 185 -4.26 -1.97 12.91
CA VAL A 185 -5.05 -1.35 11.85
C VAL A 185 -6.16 -0.43 12.39
N GLY A 186 -6.21 -0.21 13.70
CA GLY A 186 -7.13 0.73 14.32
C GLY A 186 -6.90 2.18 13.90
N CYS A 187 -7.76 3.08 14.36
CA CYS A 187 -7.59 4.51 14.14
C CYS A 187 -6.28 4.97 14.77
N MET A 188 -5.45 5.62 13.96
CA MET A 188 -4.36 6.45 14.45
C MET A 188 -4.88 7.88 14.46
N HIS A 189 -4.59 8.60 15.55
CA HIS A 189 -5.37 9.71 16.09
C HIS A 189 -5.77 10.76 15.05
#